data_AF-A0A7K8XQ75-F1
#
_entry.id   AF-A0A7K8XQ75-F1
#
_cell.length_a   1.000
_cell.length_b   1.000
_cell.length_c   1.000
_cell.angle_alpha   90.00
_cell.angle_beta   90.00
_cell.angle_gamma   90.00
#
_symmetry.space_group_name_H-M   'P 1'
#
loop_
_entity.id
_entity.type
_entity.pdbx_description
1 polymer ?
#
loop_
_entity_poly.entity_id
_entity_poly.type
_entity_poly.pdbx_seq_one_letter_code
_entity_poly.pdbx_strand_id
1 'polypeptide(L)'
;MLWAVLLTVSVVGAARAELCKPDAQNAFKVRLSIKTALGENAYAWDAHEEYLFRAMVAFAMRRYSSKSTTQISNVLLCNVTDRVSFWFVVTESSQNVTTVPGREVEAAIRLNRHRINSAFLLSDQTLQFLKITSTLSPPLEPSTPVWLIVFGVVLCLVVAGIVLLIVGGIRQRRR
;
A
#
# COMPACT_ATOMS: atom_id res chain seq x y z
N MET A 1 23.13 -1.36 43.78
CA MET A 1 21.94 -0.88 43.02
C MET A 1 22.16 -0.83 41.50
N LEU A 2 23.38 -0.63 40.99
CA LEU A 2 23.69 -0.70 39.54
C LEU A 2 23.44 -2.08 38.90
N TRP A 3 23.68 -3.17 39.63
CA TRP A 3 23.56 -4.53 39.08
C TRP A 3 22.11 -4.93 38.77
N ALA A 4 21.16 -4.48 39.59
CA ALA A 4 19.73 -4.69 39.35
C ALA A 4 19.22 -3.88 38.13
N VAL A 5 19.77 -2.69 37.90
CA VAL A 5 19.44 -1.85 36.73
C VAL A 5 19.98 -2.45 35.43
N LEU A 6 21.19 -3.04 35.46
CA LEU A 6 21.77 -3.73 34.30
C LEU A 6 20.96 -4.98 33.90
N LEU A 7 20.50 -5.76 34.88
CA LEU A 7 19.69 -6.96 34.64
C LEU A 7 18.31 -6.63 34.04
N THR A 8 17.64 -5.57 34.51
CA THR A 8 16.33 -5.18 33.95
C THR A 8 16.43 -4.61 32.54
N VAL A 9 17.50 -3.89 32.20
CA VAL A 9 17.75 -3.39 30.83
C VAL A 9 17.99 -4.56 29.85
N SER A 10 18.70 -5.60 30.25
CA SER A 10 18.95 -6.77 29.39
C SER A 10 17.70 -7.58 29.05
N VAL A 11 16.75 -7.73 29.99
CA VAL A 11 15.52 -8.52 29.78
C VAL A 11 14.56 -7.83 28.80
N VAL A 12 14.43 -6.50 28.87
CA VAL A 12 13.57 -5.74 27.95
C VAL A 12 14.14 -5.76 26.52
N GLY A 13 15.46 -5.70 26.37
CA GLY A 13 16.12 -5.85 25.06
C GLY A 13 15.88 -7.22 24.43
N ALA A 14 16.00 -8.31 25.21
CA ALA A 14 15.80 -9.67 24.75
C ALA A 14 14.33 -9.94 24.33
N ALA A 15 13.35 -9.44 25.09
CA ALA A 15 11.94 -9.58 24.73
C ALA A 15 11.62 -8.87 23.39
N ARG A 16 12.18 -7.69 23.14
CA ARG A 16 12.01 -6.97 21.86
C ARG A 16 12.69 -7.69 20.69
N ALA A 17 13.82 -8.36 20.94
CA ALA A 17 14.53 -9.13 19.91
C ALA A 17 13.75 -10.39 19.47
N GLU A 18 13.04 -11.06 20.38
CA GLU A 18 12.18 -12.21 20.07
C GLU A 18 10.96 -11.81 19.21
N LEU A 19 10.33 -10.66 19.47
CA LEU A 19 9.22 -10.15 18.64
C LEU A 19 9.66 -9.77 17.22
N CYS A 20 10.92 -9.37 17.06
CA CYS A 20 11.51 -8.94 15.79
C CYS A 20 12.06 -10.10 14.94
N LYS A 21 11.72 -11.36 15.24
CA LYS A 21 12.06 -12.49 14.36
C LYS A 21 11.35 -12.34 13.01
N PRO A 22 12.06 -12.60 11.88
CA PRO A 22 11.42 -12.71 10.58
C PRO A 22 10.26 -13.71 10.65
N ASP A 23 9.12 -13.36 10.07
CA ASP A 23 7.92 -14.21 10.03
C ASP A 23 7.26 -14.53 11.39
N ALA A 24 7.53 -13.75 12.44
CA ALA A 24 6.78 -13.86 13.69
C ALA A 24 5.25 -13.74 13.46
N GLN A 25 4.45 -14.39 14.31
CA GLN A 25 3.01 -14.60 14.10
C GLN A 25 2.22 -13.30 13.84
N ASN A 26 2.56 -12.21 14.56
CA ASN A 26 1.93 -10.89 14.42
C ASN A 26 2.84 -9.85 13.75
N ALA A 27 3.86 -10.30 13.01
CA ALA A 27 4.73 -9.44 12.22
C ALA A 27 4.23 -9.33 10.77
N PHE A 28 4.33 -8.12 10.24
CA PHE A 28 3.94 -7.76 8.89
C PHE A 28 5.14 -7.27 8.11
N LYS A 29 5.37 -7.86 6.93
CA LYS A 29 6.42 -7.43 6.02
C LYS A 29 5.90 -6.34 5.10
N VAL A 30 6.64 -5.25 5.04
CA VAL A 30 6.39 -4.11 4.17
C VAL A 30 7.47 -4.06 3.11
N ARG A 31 7.06 -3.73 1.89
CA ARG A 31 7.95 -3.49 0.75
C ARG A 31 7.60 -2.14 0.15
N LEU A 32 8.59 -1.26 0.05
CA LEU A 32 8.45 0.04 -0.58
C LEU A 32 9.26 0.09 -1.89
N SER A 33 8.60 0.55 -2.95
CA SER A 33 9.18 0.76 -4.28
C SER A 33 9.21 2.26 -4.59
N ILE A 34 9.96 3.01 -3.78
CA ILE A 34 9.99 4.49 -3.82
C ILE A 34 10.48 5.01 -5.18
N LYS A 35 11.60 4.45 -5.68
CA LYS A 35 12.17 4.82 -6.98
C LYS A 35 11.22 4.51 -8.14
N THR A 36 10.45 3.43 -8.06
CA THR A 36 9.44 3.08 -9.07
C THR A 36 8.28 4.07 -9.06
N ALA A 37 7.89 4.58 -7.89
CA ALA A 37 6.77 5.51 -7.76
C ALA A 37 7.13 6.94 -8.17
N LEU A 38 8.32 7.41 -7.77
CA LEU A 38 8.69 8.83 -7.81
C LEU A 38 9.81 9.16 -8.82
N GLY A 39 10.45 8.14 -9.41
CA GLY A 39 11.53 8.32 -10.38
C GLY A 39 12.69 9.13 -9.79
N GLU A 40 13.02 10.25 -10.43
CA GLU A 40 14.10 11.15 -10.01
C GLU A 40 13.76 11.98 -8.76
N ASN A 41 12.48 12.10 -8.39
CA ASN A 41 12.03 12.79 -7.18
C ASN A 41 11.95 11.84 -5.95
N ALA A 42 12.58 10.67 -6.02
CA ALA A 42 12.54 9.69 -4.95
C ALA A 42 13.32 10.17 -3.72
N TYR A 43 12.64 10.24 -2.58
CA TYR A 43 13.28 10.53 -1.30
C TYR A 43 14.05 9.31 -0.77
N ALA A 44 15.04 9.59 0.09
CA ALA A 44 15.78 8.55 0.79
C ALA A 44 14.96 8.02 1.97
N TRP A 45 14.97 6.70 2.18
CA TRP A 45 14.36 6.11 3.35
C TRP A 45 15.32 6.23 4.54
N ASP A 46 15.09 7.25 5.38
CA ASP A 46 15.93 7.57 6.52
C ASP A 46 15.18 7.43 7.87
N ALA A 47 15.83 7.84 8.96
CA ALA A 47 15.23 7.78 10.29
C ALA A 47 13.98 8.68 10.45
N HIS A 48 13.84 9.72 9.63
CA HIS A 48 12.68 10.61 9.64
C HIS A 48 11.49 9.94 8.96
N GLU A 49 11.71 9.29 7.83
CA GLU A 49 10.69 8.48 7.14
C GLU A 49 10.27 7.27 7.97
N GLU A 50 11.22 6.60 8.66
CA GLU A 50 10.89 5.56 9.62
C GLU A 50 10.00 6.08 10.77
N TYR A 51 10.32 7.25 11.31
CA TYR A 51 9.52 7.87 12.36
C TYR A 51 8.12 8.22 11.86
N LEU A 52 8.00 8.79 10.66
CA LEU A 52 6.73 9.08 10.00
C LEU A 52 5.92 7.80 9.81
N PHE A 53 6.56 6.70 9.41
CA PHE A 53 5.89 5.41 9.23
C PHE A 53 5.34 4.89 10.56
N ARG A 54 6.15 4.90 11.63
CA ARG A 54 5.70 4.52 12.98
C ARG A 54 4.51 5.38 13.43
N ALA A 55 4.56 6.68 13.16
CA ALA A 55 3.48 7.60 13.48
C ALA A 55 2.19 7.30 12.70
N MET A 56 2.29 6.97 11.41
CA MET A 56 1.15 6.62 10.57
C MET A 56 0.51 5.29 10.98
N VAL A 57 1.31 4.29 11.36
CA VAL A 57 0.81 3.03 11.91
C VAL A 57 0.13 3.26 13.26
N ALA A 58 0.77 4.00 14.17
CA ALA A 58 0.17 4.32 15.47
C ALA A 58 -1.15 5.11 15.30
N PHE A 59 -1.19 6.05 14.35
CA PHE A 59 -2.41 6.77 13.98
C PHE A 59 -3.51 5.81 13.49
N ALA A 60 -3.18 4.89 12.58
CA ALA A 60 -4.15 3.92 12.05
C ALA A 60 -4.74 3.04 13.16
N MET A 61 -3.88 2.57 14.07
CA MET A 61 -4.31 1.78 15.22
C MET A 61 -5.24 2.55 16.16
N ARG A 62 -4.91 3.80 16.49
CA ARG A 62 -5.77 4.68 17.30
C ARG A 62 -7.12 4.94 16.64
N ARG A 63 -7.11 5.18 15.32
CA ARG A 63 -8.32 5.44 14.54
C ARG A 63 -9.26 4.24 14.51
N TYR A 64 -8.71 3.03 14.41
CA TYR A 64 -9.47 1.79 14.30
C TYR A 64 -10.03 1.32 15.65
N SER A 65 -9.20 1.28 16.69
CA SER A 65 -9.59 0.71 17.99
C SER A 65 -10.38 1.68 18.87
N SER A 66 -10.43 2.98 18.52
CA SER A 66 -10.89 4.08 19.39
C SER A 66 -10.19 4.14 20.77
N LYS A 67 -9.19 3.28 21.00
CA LYS A 67 -8.30 3.28 22.15
C LYS A 67 -7.16 4.26 21.85
N SER A 68 -7.10 5.34 22.63
CA SER A 68 -6.12 6.44 22.49
C SER A 68 -4.69 6.07 22.89
N THR A 69 -4.43 4.80 23.24
CA THR A 69 -3.23 4.40 24.00
C THR A 69 -2.05 3.95 23.14
N THR A 70 -2.24 3.60 21.86
CA THR A 70 -1.12 3.16 21.02
C THR A 70 -0.15 4.32 20.79
N GLN A 71 1.07 4.24 21.32
CA GLN A 71 2.10 5.25 21.12
C GLN A 71 3.00 4.89 19.93
N ILE A 72 3.74 5.86 19.41
CA ILE A 72 4.70 5.64 18.32
C ILE A 72 5.77 4.62 18.73
N SER A 73 6.19 4.63 20.00
CA SER A 73 7.12 3.67 20.59
C SER A 73 6.63 2.21 20.59
N ASN A 74 5.32 2.01 20.44
CA ASN A 74 4.72 0.68 20.40
C ASN A 74 4.79 0.06 18.99
N VAL A 75 5.21 0.84 17.99
CA VAL A 75 5.46 0.35 16.63
C VAL A 75 6.95 0.08 16.50
N LEU A 76 7.29 -1.20 16.43
CA LEU A 76 8.67 -1.67 16.28
C LEU A 76 8.93 -1.96 14.80
N LEU A 77 10.02 -1.42 14.27
CA LEU A 77 10.55 -1.77 12.95
C LEU A 77 11.74 -2.71 13.15
N CYS A 78 11.80 -3.76 12.34
CA CYS A 78 12.80 -4.81 12.44
C CYS A 78 13.35 -5.12 11.04
N ASN A 79 14.65 -5.39 10.95
CA ASN A 79 15.33 -5.85 9.74
C ASN A 79 15.08 -4.96 8.51
N VAL A 80 15.41 -3.67 8.64
CA VAL A 80 15.34 -2.69 7.54
C VAL A 80 16.49 -2.96 6.56
N THR A 81 16.14 -3.14 5.28
CA THR A 81 17.10 -3.39 4.20
C THR A 81 17.29 -2.19 3.28
N ASP A 82 18.38 -2.16 2.51
CA ASP A 82 18.69 -1.09 1.55
C ASP A 82 17.65 -0.95 0.43
N ARG A 83 16.99 -2.06 0.04
CA ARG A 83 15.86 -2.05 -0.91
C ARG A 83 14.54 -1.62 -0.26
N VAL A 84 14.61 -1.04 0.94
CA VAL A 84 13.48 -0.58 1.75
C VAL A 84 12.42 -1.66 1.93
N SER A 85 12.84 -2.75 2.55
CA SER A 85 11.92 -3.75 3.09
C SER A 85 12.19 -3.96 4.56
N PHE A 86 11.14 -4.05 5.35
CA PHE A 86 11.25 -4.27 6.78
C PHE A 86 10.03 -5.00 7.32
N TRP A 87 10.20 -5.55 8.50
CA TRP A 87 9.11 -6.09 9.30
C TRP A 87 8.67 -5.04 10.31
N PHE A 88 7.37 -4.96 10.58
CA PHE A 88 6.89 -4.19 11.72
C PHE A 88 5.94 -5.02 12.59
N VAL A 89 5.94 -4.66 13.87
CA VAL A 89 5.10 -5.26 14.90
C VAL A 89 4.50 -4.15 15.75
N VAL A 90 3.25 -4.33 16.15
CA VAL A 90 2.54 -3.40 17.04
C VAL A 90 2.34 -4.05 18.40
N THR A 91 2.75 -3.36 19.46
CA THR A 91 2.53 -3.79 20.84
C THR A 91 1.42 -2.97 21.53
N GLU A 92 0.77 -3.54 22.54
CA GLU A 92 -0.25 -2.82 23.30
C GLU A 92 0.36 -1.78 24.24
N SER A 93 1.46 -2.13 24.91
CA SER A 93 2.18 -1.28 25.85
C SER A 93 3.67 -1.26 25.54
N SER A 94 4.35 -0.18 25.93
CA SER A 94 5.80 -0.05 25.86
C SER A 94 6.52 -0.84 26.96
N GLN A 95 5.81 -1.18 28.04
CA GLN A 95 6.34 -1.87 29.23
C GLN A 95 6.04 -3.38 29.24
N ASN A 96 4.82 -3.78 28.86
CA ASN A 96 4.44 -5.18 28.69
C ASN A 96 4.35 -5.48 27.20
N VAL A 97 5.26 -6.33 26.71
CA VAL A 97 5.45 -6.61 25.29
C VAL A 97 4.41 -7.63 24.80
N THR A 98 3.13 -7.33 24.99
CA THR A 98 2.02 -8.08 24.39
C THR A 98 1.80 -7.56 22.97
N THR A 99 1.86 -8.47 21.99
CA THR A 99 1.58 -8.14 20.59
C THR A 99 0.09 -7.95 20.37
N VAL A 100 -0.28 -6.90 19.65
CA VAL A 100 -1.66 -6.74 19.16
C VAL A 100 -1.97 -7.88 18.17
N PRO A 101 -3.16 -8.48 18.20
CA PRO A 101 -3.55 -9.51 17.24
C PRO A 101 -3.43 -9.01 15.80
N GLY A 102 -2.81 -9.79 14.93
CA GLY A 102 -2.58 -9.40 13.53
C GLY A 102 -3.84 -8.98 12.77
N ARG A 103 -4.98 -9.62 13.04
CA ARG A 103 -6.28 -9.26 12.44
C ARG A 103 -6.71 -7.80 12.70
N GLU A 104 -6.40 -7.27 13.89
CA GLU A 104 -6.75 -5.89 14.25
C GLU A 104 -5.81 -4.91 13.56
N VAL A 105 -4.52 -5.26 13.49
CA VAL A 105 -3.52 -4.48 12.74
C VAL A 105 -3.87 -4.44 11.26
N GLU A 106 -4.20 -5.59 10.66
CA GLU A 106 -4.63 -5.69 9.27
C GLU A 106 -5.84 -4.81 9.01
N ALA A 107 -6.89 -4.92 9.82
CA ALA A 107 -8.11 -4.11 9.66
C ALA A 107 -7.84 -2.61 9.83
N ALA A 108 -6.98 -2.23 10.79
CA ALA A 108 -6.61 -0.84 11.03
C ALA A 108 -5.83 -0.22 9.85
N ILE A 109 -4.85 -0.96 9.31
CA ILE A 109 -4.08 -0.54 8.15
C ILE A 109 -4.97 -0.48 6.91
N ARG A 110 -5.84 -1.48 6.71
CA ARG A 110 -6.78 -1.52 5.58
C ARG A 110 -7.72 -0.32 5.59
N LEU A 111 -8.28 0.03 6.75
CA LEU A 111 -9.17 1.18 6.92
C LEU A 111 -8.48 2.51 6.57
N ASN A 112 -7.20 2.65 6.92
CA ASN A 112 -6.44 3.89 6.75
C ASN A 112 -5.49 3.85 5.54
N ARG A 113 -5.63 2.86 4.66
CA ARG A 113 -4.64 2.57 3.62
C ARG A 113 -4.42 3.74 2.68
N HIS A 114 -5.50 4.36 2.21
CA HIS A 114 -5.44 5.54 1.35
C HIS A 114 -4.64 6.68 2.00
N ARG A 115 -4.85 6.94 3.30
CA ARG A 115 -4.16 8.01 4.02
C ARG A 115 -2.68 7.70 4.26
N ILE A 116 -2.34 6.45 4.54
CA ILE A 116 -0.94 6.00 4.67
C ILE A 116 -0.22 6.19 3.34
N ASN A 117 -0.80 5.69 2.25
CA ASN A 117 -0.29 5.83 0.89
C ASN A 117 -0.05 7.30 0.53
N SER A 118 -1.04 8.16 0.75
CA SER A 118 -0.93 9.60 0.47
C SER A 118 0.15 10.31 1.29
N ALA A 119 0.39 9.88 2.54
CA ALA A 119 1.45 10.47 3.37
C ALA A 119 2.86 10.21 2.81
N PHE A 120 3.05 9.08 2.12
CA PHE A 120 4.33 8.70 1.51
C PHE A 120 4.40 9.00 0.01
N LEU A 121 3.34 9.56 -0.59
CA LEU A 121 3.19 9.73 -2.03
C LEU A 121 3.34 8.40 -2.81
N LEU A 122 2.91 7.30 -2.20
CA LEU A 122 2.98 5.95 -2.76
C LEU A 122 1.56 5.41 -3.04
N SER A 123 1.45 4.45 -3.94
CA SER A 123 0.21 3.71 -4.22
C SER A 123 0.21 2.32 -3.58
N ASP A 124 -0.93 1.62 -3.61
CA ASP A 124 -1.05 0.24 -3.11
C ASP A 124 -0.11 -0.75 -3.84
N GLN A 125 0.33 -0.41 -5.05
CA GLN A 125 1.30 -1.22 -5.81
C GLN A 125 2.74 -0.98 -5.36
N THR A 126 3.08 0.25 -4.97
CA THR A 126 4.44 0.65 -4.60
C THR A 126 4.70 0.58 -3.10
N LEU A 127 3.66 0.60 -2.27
CA LEU A 127 3.72 0.35 -0.84
C LEU A 127 2.88 -0.90 -0.55
N GLN A 128 3.56 -2.04 -0.44
CA GLN A 128 2.94 -3.35 -0.29
C GLN A 128 3.08 -3.88 1.13
N PHE A 129 2.02 -4.49 1.64
CA PHE A 129 2.01 -5.22 2.91
C PHE A 129 1.67 -6.68 2.59
N LEU A 130 2.62 -7.61 2.74
CA LEU A 130 2.48 -8.96 2.15
C LEU A 130 1.32 -9.79 2.70
N LYS A 131 0.91 -9.54 3.95
CA LYS A 131 -0.22 -10.26 4.59
C LYS A 131 -1.54 -9.46 4.53
N ILE A 132 -1.55 -8.25 3.98
CA ILE A 132 -2.72 -7.37 3.97
C ILE A 132 -3.14 -7.16 2.52
N THR A 133 -4.34 -7.62 2.18
CA THR A 133 -4.90 -7.49 0.82
C THR A 133 -5.04 -6.01 0.42
N SER A 134 -4.76 -5.72 -0.85
CA SER A 134 -4.87 -4.38 -1.44
C SER A 134 -6.30 -3.85 -1.33
N THR A 135 -6.44 -2.54 -1.11
CA THR A 135 -7.75 -1.88 -1.05
C THR A 135 -8.22 -1.34 -2.41
N LEU A 136 -7.34 -1.33 -3.41
CA LEU A 136 -7.73 -0.95 -4.75
C LEU A 136 -8.77 -1.93 -5.30
N SER A 137 -9.96 -1.39 -5.62
CA SER A 137 -10.87 -2.01 -6.56
C SER A 137 -10.08 -2.36 -7.84
N PRO A 138 -10.38 -3.49 -8.49
CA PRO A 138 -9.77 -3.80 -9.79
C PRO A 138 -9.94 -2.59 -10.73
N PRO A 139 -8.97 -2.33 -11.64
CA PRO A 139 -9.07 -1.25 -12.60
C PRO A 139 -10.47 -1.25 -13.22
N LEU A 140 -11.13 -0.09 -13.23
CA LEU A 140 -12.45 0.03 -13.85
C LEU A 140 -12.30 -0.37 -15.32
N GLU A 141 -12.73 -1.58 -15.66
CA GLU A 141 -12.81 -1.96 -17.05
C GLU A 141 -13.84 -1.05 -17.71
N PRO A 142 -13.53 -0.46 -18.89
CA PRO A 142 -14.48 0.40 -19.57
C PRO A 142 -15.76 -0.38 -19.84
N SER A 143 -16.92 0.21 -19.52
CA SER A 143 -18.23 -0.47 -19.67
C SER A 143 -18.52 -0.92 -21.10
N THR A 144 -17.76 -0.43 -22.08
CA THR A 144 -17.77 -0.93 -23.46
C THR A 144 -16.33 -1.21 -23.94
N PRO A 145 -16.09 -2.37 -24.55
CA PRO A 145 -14.81 -2.69 -25.18
C PRO A 145 -14.43 -1.64 -26.25
N VAL A 146 -13.21 -1.12 -26.20
CA VAL A 146 -12.71 -0.11 -27.15
C VAL A 146 -12.84 -0.58 -28.61
N TRP A 147 -12.62 -1.88 -28.86
CA TRP A 147 -12.74 -2.44 -30.20
C TRP A 147 -14.15 -2.35 -30.80
N LEU A 148 -15.21 -2.38 -29.99
CA LEU A 148 -16.59 -2.19 -30.48
C LEU A 148 -16.81 -0.77 -31.01
N ILE A 149 -16.20 0.23 -30.38
CA ILE A 149 -16.26 1.63 -30.85
C ILE A 149 -15.55 1.74 -32.20
N VAL A 150 -14.34 1.16 -32.31
CA VAL A 150 -13.56 1.17 -33.57
C VAL A 150 -14.31 0.45 -34.68
N PHE A 151 -14.89 -0.73 -34.39
CA PHE A 151 -15.70 -1.49 -35.34
C PHE A 151 -16.91 -0.69 -35.85
N GLY A 152 -17.63 -0.02 -34.95
CA GLY A 152 -18.79 0.79 -35.31
C GLY A 152 -18.45 1.95 -36.25
N VAL A 153 -17.35 2.65 -35.98
CA VAL A 153 -16.90 3.77 -36.84
C VAL A 153 -16.50 3.27 -38.23
N VAL A 154 -15.72 2.20 -38.31
CA VAL A 154 -15.28 1.62 -39.59
C VAL A 154 -16.48 1.13 -40.40
N LEU A 155 -17.43 0.44 -39.77
CA LEU A 155 -18.64 -0.04 -40.44
C LEU A 155 -19.47 1.12 -41.02
N CYS A 156 -19.66 2.20 -40.26
CA CYS A 156 -20.35 3.39 -40.75
C CYS A 156 -19.66 4.02 -41.96
N LEU A 157 -18.33 4.15 -41.95
CA LEU A 157 -17.57 4.70 -43.08
C LEU A 157 -17.67 3.82 -44.33
N VAL A 158 -17.60 2.50 -44.17
CA VAL A 158 -17.74 1.55 -45.28
C VAL A 158 -19.13 1.63 -45.90
N VAL A 159 -20.18 1.63 -45.07
CA VAL A 159 -21.57 1.74 -45.54
C VAL A 159 -21.79 3.08 -46.25
N ALA A 160 -21.33 4.19 -45.69
CA ALA A 160 -21.42 5.49 -46.32
C ALA A 160 -20.69 5.53 -47.68
N GLY A 161 -19.49 4.94 -47.75
CA GLY A 161 -18.72 4.80 -48.99
C GLY A 161 -19.48 4.01 -50.06
N ILE A 162 -20.06 2.87 -49.71
CA ILE A 162 -20.86 2.04 -50.63
C ILE A 162 -22.08 2.81 -51.15
N VAL A 163 -22.81 3.50 -50.27
CA VAL A 163 -23.99 4.30 -50.67
C VAL A 163 -23.59 5.41 -51.63
N LEU A 164 -22.51 6.14 -51.35
CA LEU A 164 -22.00 7.19 -52.24
C LEU A 164 -21.59 6.65 -53.61
N LEU A 165 -20.93 5.48 -53.66
CA LEU A 165 -20.56 4.83 -54.92
C LEU A 165 -21.78 4.42 -55.75
N ILE A 166 -22.81 3.83 -55.11
CA ILE A 166 -24.04 3.43 -55.80
C ILE A 166 -24.78 4.65 -56.35
N VAL A 167 -24.98 5.69 -55.53
CA VAL A 167 -25.67 6.91 -55.95
C VAL A 167 -24.88 7.64 -57.05
N GLY A 168 -23.55 7.71 -56.91
CA GLY A 168 -22.65 8.25 -57.93
C GLY A 168 -22.76 7.50 -59.25
N GLY A 169 -22.71 6.17 -59.22
CA GLY A 169 -22.83 5.33 -60.41
C GLY A 169 -24.18 5.49 -61.13
N ILE A 170 -25.29 5.57 -60.39
CA ILE A 170 -26.63 5.80 -60.97
C ILE A 170 -26.72 7.20 -61.58
N ARG A 171 -26.19 8.24 -60.91
CA ARG A 171 -26.17 9.61 -61.44
C ARG A 171 -25.33 9.74 -62.70
N GLN A 172 -24.15 9.11 -62.73
CA GLN A 172 -23.26 9.11 -63.89
C GLN A 172 -23.93 8.48 -65.11
N ARG A 173 -24.73 7.41 -64.91
CA ARG A 173 -25.42 6.70 -65.99
C ARG A 173 -26.67 7.43 -66.51
N ARG A 174 -27.22 8.37 -65.74
CA ARG A 174 -28.38 9.21 -66.13
C ARG A 174 -27.98 10.55 -66.77
N ARG A 175 -26.72 10.96 -66.67
CA ARG A 175 -26.14 12.06 -67.48
C ARG A 175 -25.65 11.51 -68.80
#